data_AF-A0A705TY45-F1
#
_entry.id   AF-A0A705TY45-F1
#
_cell.length_a   1.000
_cell.length_b   1.000
_cell.length_c   1.000
_cell.angle_alpha   90.00
_cell.angle_beta   90.00
_cell.angle_gamma   90.00
#
_symmetry.space_group_name_H-M   'P 1'
#
loop_
_entity.id
_entity.type
_entity.pdbx_description
1 polymer ?
#
loop_
_entity_poly.entity_id
_entity_poly.type
_entity_poly.pdbx_seq_one_letter_code
_entity_poly.pdbx_strand_id
1 'polypeptide(L)'
;TGGAISANERKLVNGYAKFLAAYGGNEGALLDAAEQYLEQIANRRVTNGISLCKSFDAYRAWVTVEAGHYDAIQLPDGTLRKHPRSIAFSSMDEVEFQQLYKSALDVLWRWILSRTFRTQREAENAAAQLMSFAG
;
A
#
# COMPACT_ATOMS: atom_id res chain seq x y z
N THR A 1 -16.13 -4.67 0.47
CA THR A 1 -15.56 -4.89 -0.88
C THR A 1 -14.07 -5.20 -0.75
N GLY A 2 -13.71 -6.46 -0.97
CA GLY A 2 -12.46 -7.07 -0.49
C GLY A 2 -11.22 -6.81 -1.33
N GLY A 3 -10.75 -5.56 -1.42
CA GLY A 3 -9.38 -5.20 -1.87
C GLY A 3 -8.97 -5.57 -3.31
N ALA A 4 -9.77 -6.32 -4.05
CA ALA A 4 -9.48 -6.80 -5.42
C ALA A 4 -9.58 -5.70 -6.50
N ILE A 5 -10.06 -4.52 -6.12
CA ILE A 5 -10.12 -3.31 -6.93
C ILE A 5 -9.41 -2.20 -6.17
N SER A 6 -8.40 -1.59 -6.80
CA SER A 6 -7.68 -0.45 -6.23
C SER A 6 -8.52 0.83 -6.24
N ALA A 7 -8.17 1.77 -5.35
CA ALA A 7 -8.82 3.07 -5.32
C ALA A 7 -8.63 3.86 -6.64
N ASN A 8 -7.50 3.66 -7.33
CA ASN A 8 -7.22 4.30 -8.61
C ASN A 8 -8.08 3.73 -9.73
N GLU A 9 -8.25 2.40 -9.80
CA GLU A 9 -9.17 1.75 -10.76
C GLU A 9 -10.60 2.27 -10.56
N ARG A 10 -11.09 2.33 -9.31
CA ARG A 10 -12.41 2.88 -9.02
C ARG A 10 -12.55 4.34 -9.45
N LYS A 11 -11.55 5.19 -9.16
CA LYS A 11 -11.56 6.60 -9.59
C LYS A 11 -11.60 6.75 -11.11
N LEU A 12 -10.83 5.93 -11.83
CA LEU A 12 -10.79 5.95 -13.29
C LEU A 12 -12.17 5.60 -13.89
N VAL A 13 -12.78 4.51 -13.42
CA VAL A 13 -14.08 4.03 -13.92
C VAL A 13 -15.20 5.01 -13.57
N ASN A 14 -15.22 5.55 -12.34
CA ASN A 14 -16.19 6.56 -11.96
C ASN A 14 -16.01 7.87 -12.74
N GLY A 15 -14.77 8.26 -13.03
CA GLY A 15 -14.48 9.41 -13.89
C GLY A 15 -15.00 9.21 -15.31
N TYR A 16 -14.84 7.99 -15.86
CA TYR A 16 -15.39 7.63 -17.16
C TYR A 16 -16.93 7.62 -17.18
N ALA A 17 -17.58 7.11 -16.14
CA ALA A 17 -19.04 7.15 -16.01
C ALA A 17 -19.59 8.58 -15.99
N LYS A 18 -18.90 9.50 -15.28
CA LYS A 18 -19.23 10.93 -15.29
C LYS A 18 -19.01 11.59 -16.64
N PHE A 19 -17.92 11.22 -17.33
CA PHE A 19 -17.68 11.68 -18.70
C PHE A 19 -18.84 11.27 -19.61
N LEU A 20 -19.31 10.02 -19.55
CA LEU A 20 -20.45 9.56 -20.34
C LEU A 20 -21.74 10.31 -19.99
N ALA A 21 -21.99 10.56 -18.71
CA ALA A 21 -23.16 11.32 -18.26
C ALA A 21 -23.21 12.74 -18.87
N ALA A 22 -22.05 13.34 -19.16
CA ALA A 22 -21.97 14.65 -19.81
C ALA A 22 -22.41 14.66 -21.28
N TYR A 23 -22.35 13.51 -21.98
CA TYR A 23 -22.87 13.35 -23.35
C TYR A 23 -24.33 12.90 -23.38
N GLY A 24 -24.85 12.43 -22.23
CA GLY A 24 -26.25 12.07 -22.07
C GLY A 24 -26.46 10.91 -21.08
N GLY A 25 -27.65 10.86 -20.51
CA GLY A 25 -28.06 9.83 -19.54
C GLY A 25 -28.11 10.33 -18.10
N ASN A 26 -28.62 9.48 -17.21
CA ASN A 26 -28.69 9.76 -15.78
C ASN A 26 -27.35 9.41 -15.13
N GLU A 27 -26.64 10.42 -14.61
CA GLU A 27 -25.35 10.24 -13.92
C GLU A 27 -25.44 9.20 -12.80
N GLY A 28 -26.51 9.21 -12.01
CA GLY A 28 -26.71 8.25 -10.92
C GLY A 28 -26.76 6.81 -11.43
N ALA A 29 -27.53 6.56 -12.50
CA ALA A 29 -27.63 5.24 -13.10
C ALA A 29 -26.29 4.75 -13.70
N LEU A 30 -25.49 5.67 -14.27
CA LEU A 30 -24.17 5.35 -14.82
C LEU A 30 -23.14 5.07 -13.71
N LEU A 31 -23.19 5.81 -12.61
CA LEU A 31 -22.34 5.55 -11.44
C LEU A 31 -22.71 4.23 -10.76
N ASP A 32 -24.00 3.92 -10.64
CA ASP A 32 -24.46 2.63 -10.09
C ASP A 32 -24.01 1.46 -10.98
N ALA A 33 -24.10 1.61 -12.30
CA ALA A 33 -23.61 0.62 -13.26
C ALA A 33 -22.07 0.45 -13.17
N ALA A 34 -21.34 1.54 -12.97
CA ALA A 34 -19.89 1.52 -12.77
C ALA A 34 -19.48 0.73 -11.51
N GLU A 35 -20.16 0.94 -10.37
CA GLU A 35 -19.84 0.19 -9.15
C GLU A 35 -20.23 -1.29 -9.30
N GLN A 36 -21.37 -1.61 -9.92
CA GLN A 36 -21.74 -3.01 -10.22
C GLN A 36 -20.71 -3.70 -11.11
N TYR A 37 -20.18 -3.01 -12.12
CA TYR A 37 -19.11 -3.53 -12.98
C TYR A 37 -17.83 -3.81 -12.17
N LEU A 38 -17.43 -2.89 -11.30
CA LEU A 38 -16.27 -3.07 -10.43
C LEU A 38 -16.45 -4.25 -9.47
N GLU A 39 -17.65 -4.44 -8.91
CA GLU A 39 -17.99 -5.60 -8.09
C GLU A 39 -17.91 -6.91 -8.87
N GLN A 40 -18.40 -6.95 -10.11
CA GLN A 40 -18.28 -8.14 -10.96
C GLN A 40 -16.82 -8.50 -11.25
N ILE A 41 -15.97 -7.50 -11.55
CA ILE A 41 -14.53 -7.74 -11.74
C ILE A 41 -13.90 -8.24 -10.44
N ALA A 42 -14.22 -7.61 -9.30
CA ALA A 42 -13.71 -8.02 -8.00
C ALA A 42 -14.05 -9.49 -7.73
N ASN A 43 -15.30 -9.88 -7.96
CA ASN A 43 -15.76 -11.26 -7.76
C ASN A 43 -15.05 -12.24 -8.69
N ARG A 44 -14.90 -11.91 -9.99
CA ARG A 44 -14.17 -12.75 -10.96
C ARG A 44 -12.70 -12.92 -10.58
N ARG A 45 -12.03 -11.86 -10.12
CA ARG A 45 -10.63 -11.91 -9.69
C ARG A 45 -10.46 -12.83 -8.47
N VAL A 46 -11.38 -12.76 -7.50
CA VAL A 46 -11.39 -13.65 -6.34
C VAL A 46 -11.66 -15.11 -6.76
N THR A 47 -12.62 -15.36 -7.66
CA THR A 47 -12.92 -16.73 -8.15
C THR A 47 -11.80 -17.31 -9.01
N ASN A 48 -11.06 -16.48 -9.74
CA ASN A 48 -9.88 -16.89 -10.52
C ASN A 48 -8.62 -17.11 -9.65
N GLY A 49 -8.76 -17.21 -8.33
CA GLY A 49 -7.69 -17.60 -7.43
C GLY A 49 -6.74 -16.47 -7.02
N ILE A 50 -7.09 -15.20 -7.25
CA ILE A 50 -6.36 -14.09 -6.64
C ILE A 50 -6.71 -14.06 -5.15
N SER A 51 -5.95 -14.81 -4.37
CA SER A 51 -6.06 -14.79 -2.90
C SER A 51 -5.41 -13.53 -2.37
N LEU A 52 -6.18 -12.73 -1.65
CA LEU A 52 -5.69 -11.52 -0.98
C LEU A 52 -4.90 -11.92 0.27
N CYS A 53 -3.65 -12.33 0.09
CA CYS A 53 -2.80 -12.75 1.20
C CYS A 53 -2.15 -11.55 1.89
N LYS A 54 -2.21 -11.50 3.23
CA LYS A 54 -1.31 -10.65 4.01
C LYS A 54 0.10 -11.24 3.87
N SER A 55 0.97 -10.57 3.11
CA SER A 55 2.37 -10.97 2.95
C SER A 55 3.24 -10.00 3.75
N PHE A 56 3.99 -10.54 4.71
CA PHE A 56 4.99 -9.76 5.46
C PHE A 56 6.04 -9.19 4.51
N ASP A 57 6.57 -9.98 3.57
CA ASP A 57 7.61 -9.53 2.64
C ASP A 57 7.13 -8.44 1.70
N ALA A 58 5.91 -8.55 1.18
CA ALA A 58 5.31 -7.49 0.35
C ALA A 58 5.12 -6.21 1.14
N TYR A 59 4.68 -6.32 2.40
CA TYR A 59 4.49 -5.18 3.27
C TYR A 59 5.81 -4.51 3.66
N ARG A 60 6.82 -5.31 4.03
CA ARG A 60 8.19 -4.87 4.31
C ARG A 60 8.78 -4.15 3.09
N ALA A 61 8.69 -4.74 1.91
CA ALA A 61 9.16 -4.14 0.66
C ALA A 61 8.51 -2.77 0.41
N TRP A 62 7.20 -2.66 0.61
CA TRP A 62 6.49 -1.38 0.48
C TRP A 62 6.98 -0.34 1.50
N VAL A 63 7.14 -0.70 2.78
CA VAL A 63 7.68 0.21 3.80
C VAL A 63 9.07 0.69 3.43
N THR A 64 9.95 -0.21 2.97
CA THR A 64 11.31 0.13 2.54
C THR A 64 11.32 1.13 1.39
N VAL A 65 10.42 0.98 0.42
CA VAL A 65 10.29 1.95 -0.70
C VAL A 65 9.77 3.30 -0.21
N GLU A 66 8.73 3.32 0.64
CA GLU A 66 8.15 4.55 1.17
C GLU A 66 9.10 5.30 2.11
N ALA A 67 9.98 4.58 2.81
CA ALA A 67 11.05 5.15 3.62
C ALA A 67 12.20 5.74 2.78
N GLY A 68 12.15 5.61 1.44
CA GLY A 68 13.13 6.17 0.52
C GLY A 68 14.30 5.24 0.19
N HIS A 69 14.31 4.01 0.71
CA HIS A 69 15.37 3.03 0.46
C HIS A 69 15.06 2.17 -0.77
N TYR A 70 15.03 2.79 -1.96
CA TYR A 70 14.76 2.08 -3.21
C TYR A 70 15.71 2.51 -4.34
N ASP A 71 15.84 1.64 -5.33
CA ASP A 71 16.47 1.94 -6.61
C ASP A 71 15.40 2.10 -7.69
N ALA A 72 15.53 3.13 -8.52
CA ALA A 72 14.64 3.35 -9.66
C ALA A 72 15.21 2.57 -10.85
N ILE A 73 14.55 1.47 -11.22
CA ILE A 73 14.94 0.64 -12.35
C ILE A 73 14.09 1.06 -13.55
N GLN A 74 14.74 1.39 -14.67
CA GLN A 74 14.06 1.58 -15.94
C GLN A 74 13.93 0.24 -16.66
N LEU A 75 12.69 -0.11 -17.01
CA LEU A 75 12.37 -1.30 -17.78
C LEU A 75 12.60 -1.05 -19.28
N PRO A 76 12.76 -2.11 -20.10
CA PRO A 76 12.96 -1.97 -21.55
C PRO A 76 11.84 -1.22 -22.29
N ASP A 77 10.64 -1.19 -21.72
CA ASP A 77 9.48 -0.43 -22.23
C ASP A 77 9.49 1.06 -21.83
N GLY A 78 10.54 1.50 -21.14
CA GLY A 78 10.73 2.86 -20.65
C GLY A 78 10.05 3.15 -19.30
N THR A 79 9.32 2.19 -18.71
CA THR A 79 8.64 2.40 -17.43
C THR A 79 9.63 2.40 -16.26
N LEU A 80 9.38 3.26 -15.26
CA LEU A 80 10.19 3.32 -14.04
C LEU A 80 9.55 2.49 -12.93
N ARG A 81 10.31 1.55 -12.38
CA ARG A 81 9.90 0.71 -11.25
C ARG A 81 10.79 0.98 -10.04
N LYS A 82 10.17 1.27 -8.90
CA LYS A 82 10.87 1.35 -7.61
C LYS A 82 11.13 -0.07 -7.09
N HIS A 83 12.39 -0.42 -6.91
CA HIS A 83 12.81 -1.68 -6.34
C HIS A 83 13.35 -1.44 -4.92
N PRO A 84 12.80 -2.09 -3.87
CA PRO A 84 13.31 -1.93 -2.51
C PRO A 84 14.77 -2.38 -2.43
N ARG A 85 15.60 -1.62 -1.71
CA ARG A 85 16.98 -2.03 -1.45
C ARG A 85 17.00 -3.22 -0.50
N SER A 86 17.90 -4.17 -0.77
CA SER A 86 18.22 -5.25 0.16
C SER A 86 19.02 -4.68 1.32
N ILE A 87 18.38 -4.50 2.47
CA ILE A 87 19.03 -4.00 3.68
C ILE A 87 19.73 -5.17 4.38
N ALA A 88 21.05 -5.08 4.50
CA ALA A 88 21.87 -6.00 5.28
C ALA A 88 22.11 -5.42 6.67
N PHE A 89 21.23 -5.76 7.62
CA PHE A 89 21.28 -5.24 9.00
C PHE A 89 22.61 -5.55 9.72
N SER A 90 23.27 -6.65 9.35
CA SER A 90 24.55 -7.05 9.96
C SER A 90 25.76 -6.24 9.48
N SER A 91 25.63 -5.52 8.37
CA SER A 91 26.72 -4.72 7.79
C SER A 91 26.54 -3.22 8.00
N MET A 92 25.47 -2.79 8.65
CA MET A 92 25.20 -1.38 8.91
C MET A 92 25.71 -0.96 10.29
N ASP A 93 26.15 0.28 10.42
CA ASP A 93 26.50 0.83 11.73
C ASP A 93 25.25 1.26 12.51
N GLU A 94 25.42 1.55 13.81
CA GLU A 94 24.30 1.92 14.68
C GLU A 94 23.59 3.19 14.18
N VAL A 95 24.33 4.15 13.62
CA VAL A 95 23.75 5.42 13.15
C VAL A 95 22.85 5.17 11.94
N GLU A 96 23.32 4.38 10.98
CA GLU A 96 22.57 3.98 9.80
C GLU A 96 21.33 3.16 10.21
N PHE A 97 21.47 2.25 11.18
CA PHE A 97 20.35 1.48 11.71
C PHE A 97 19.28 2.39 12.32
N GLN A 98 19.67 3.33 13.17
CA GLN A 98 18.75 4.26 13.82
C GLN A 98 18.01 5.14 12.80
N GLN A 99 18.68 5.60 11.74
CA GLN A 99 18.06 6.35 10.66
C GLN A 99 17.03 5.52 9.89
N LEU A 100 17.40 4.30 9.51
CA LEU A 100 16.50 3.36 8.85
C LEU A 100 15.29 3.04 9.74
N TYR A 101 15.51 2.73 11.01
CA TYR A 101 14.46 2.44 11.98
C TYR A 101 13.47 3.59 12.08
N LYS A 102 13.97 4.82 12.25
CA LYS A 102 13.14 6.01 12.34
C LYS A 102 12.31 6.25 11.08
N SER A 103 12.93 6.16 9.91
CA SER A 103 12.24 6.36 8.63
C SER A 103 11.13 5.32 8.40
N ALA A 104 11.39 4.05 8.71
CA ALA A 104 10.39 3.00 8.64
C ALA A 104 9.25 3.21 9.65
N LEU A 105 9.57 3.62 10.88
CA LEU A 105 8.58 3.91 11.91
C LEU A 105 7.70 5.10 11.52
N ASP A 106 8.25 6.17 10.93
CA ASP A 106 7.49 7.33 10.47
C ASP A 106 6.50 6.96 9.35
N VAL A 107 6.91 6.09 8.42
CA VAL A 107 6.01 5.51 7.40
C VAL A 107 4.89 4.71 8.08
N LEU A 108 5.25 3.77 8.96
CA LEU A 108 4.27 2.95 9.67
C LEU A 108 3.31 3.80 10.50
N TRP A 109 3.80 4.85 11.15
CA TRP A 109 3.02 5.81 11.91
C TRP A 109 2.00 6.53 11.03
N ARG A 110 2.45 7.14 9.93
CA ARG A 110 1.60 7.90 9.01
C ARG A 110 0.47 7.05 8.43
N TRP A 111 0.75 5.79 8.10
CA TRP A 111 -0.17 4.97 7.33
C TRP A 111 -1.01 3.99 8.16
N ILE A 112 -0.48 3.49 9.28
CA ILE A 112 -1.14 2.46 10.10
C ILE A 112 -1.27 2.89 11.56
N LEU A 113 -0.14 3.11 12.25
CA LEU A 113 -0.11 3.10 13.72
C LEU A 113 -0.84 4.30 14.32
N SER A 114 -0.89 5.44 13.64
CA SER A 114 -1.66 6.62 14.08
C SER A 114 -3.17 6.39 14.24
N ARG A 115 -3.71 5.30 13.66
CA ARG A 115 -5.11 4.92 13.83
C ARG A 115 -5.35 4.05 15.06
N THR A 116 -4.30 3.43 15.57
CA THR A 116 -4.36 2.44 16.66
C THR A 116 -3.80 3.00 17.95
N PHE A 117 -2.72 3.76 17.87
CA PHE A 117 -2.02 4.38 19.00
C PHE A 117 -2.28 5.88 19.02
N ARG A 118 -2.28 6.49 20.22
CA ARG A 118 -2.53 7.92 20.38
C ARG A 118 -1.29 8.75 20.10
N THR A 119 -0.11 8.19 20.41
CA THR A 119 1.17 8.87 20.22
C THR A 119 2.24 7.93 19.69
N GLN A 120 3.23 8.48 18.98
CA GLN A 120 4.36 7.71 18.46
C GLN A 120 5.14 7.01 19.58
N ARG A 121 5.31 7.71 20.72
CA ARG A 121 5.97 7.16 21.92
C ARG A 121 5.25 5.93 22.49
N GLU A 122 3.91 5.89 22.42
CA GLU A 122 3.13 4.73 22.85
C GLU A 122 3.39 3.52 21.94
N ALA A 123 3.47 3.74 20.62
CA ALA A 123 3.80 2.71 19.65
C ALA A 123 5.25 2.19 19.82
N GLU A 124 6.20 3.09 20.07
CA GLU A 124 7.60 2.74 20.36
C GLU A 124 7.73 1.92 21.64
N ASN A 125 7.02 2.29 22.70
CA ASN A 125 7.00 1.51 23.94
C ASN A 125 6.44 0.10 23.72
N ALA A 126 5.38 -0.04 22.91
CA ALA A 126 4.83 -1.33 22.56
C ALA A 126 5.82 -2.17 21.74
N ALA A 127 6.53 -1.54 20.80
CA ALA A 127 7.59 -2.21 20.04
C ALA A 127 8.74 -2.68 20.95
N ALA A 128 9.16 -1.85 21.91
CA ALA A 128 10.19 -2.20 22.89
C ALA A 128 9.78 -3.40 23.77
N GLN A 129 8.50 -3.45 24.20
CA GLN A 129 7.97 -4.60 24.92
C GLN A 129 8.02 -5.87 24.06
N LEU A 130 7.61 -5.80 22.79
CA LEU A 130 7.68 -6.95 21.88
C LEU A 130 9.12 -7.43 21.65
N MET A 131 10.07 -6.50 21.51
CA MET A 131 11.49 -6.84 21.38
C MET A 131 12.03 -7.53 22.65
N SER A 132 11.57 -7.13 23.83
CA SER A 132 11.98 -7.76 25.10
C SER A 132 11.52 -9.22 25.25
N PHE A 133 10.46 -9.63 24.55
CA PHE A 133 9.97 -11.02 24.54
C PHE A 133 10.63 -11.88 23.46
N ALA A 134 11.30 -11.27 22.49
CA ALA A 134 11.98 -11.96 21.40
C ALA A 134 13.47 -12.23 21.67
N GLY A 135 13.97 -11.79 22.83
CA GLY A 135 15.34 -11.99 23.32
C GLY A 135 15.51 -13.25 24.15
#